data_AF-A0A2T4HSC1-F1
#
_entry.id   AF-A0A2T4HSC1-F1
#
_cell.length_a   1.000
_cell.length_b   1.000
_cell.length_c   1.000
_cell.angle_alpha   90.00
_cell.angle_beta   90.00
_cell.angle_gamma   90.00
#
_symmetry.space_group_name_H-M   'P 1'
#
loop_
_entity.id
_entity.type
_entity.pdbx_description
1 polymer ?
#
loop_
_entity_poly.entity_id
_entity_poly.type
_entity_poly.pdbx_seq_one_letter_code
_entity_poly.pdbx_strand_id
1 'polypeptide(L)'
;MHATVLVILCEGHKSLTVCGDEAQAWSELIAFVDSQWTARFGPALPPHDEAQRVRSFFRADEHYLLASTDLSKMAERMNEGAPAKDWFETLRLR
;
A
#
# COMPACT_ATOMS: atom_id res chain seq x y z
N MET A 1 -10.45 0.57 -14.72
CA MET A 1 -9.33 1.29 -14.08
C MET A 1 -9.16 0.71 -12.70
N HIS A 2 -8.01 0.14 -12.36
CA HIS A 2 -7.74 -0.36 -11.01
C HIS A 2 -6.74 0.57 -10.34
N ALA A 3 -6.89 0.75 -9.03
CA ALA A 3 -5.87 1.38 -8.22
C ALA A 3 -5.63 0.50 -7.00
N THR A 4 -4.37 0.33 -6.65
CA THR A 4 -3.97 -0.33 -5.42
C THR A 4 -3.46 0.71 -4.45
N VAL A 5 -3.97 0.70 -3.23
CA VAL A 5 -3.51 1.57 -2.16
C VAL A 5 -2.57 0.77 -1.28
N LEU A 6 -1.36 1.28 -1.08
CA LEU A 6 -0.40 0.83 -0.09
C LEU A 6 -0.48 1.77 1.11
N VAL A 7 -0.76 1.22 2.29
CA VAL A 7 -0.66 1.93 3.57
C VAL A 7 0.45 1.30 4.39
N ILE A 8 1.32 2.11 4.97
CA ILE A 8 2.40 1.66 5.86
C ILE A 8 2.31 2.44 7.18
N LEU A 9 2.28 1.70 8.29
CA LEU A 9 2.30 2.19 9.65
C LEU A 9 3.46 1.47 10.39
N CYS A 10 4.62 2.12 10.45
CA CYS A 10 5.86 1.57 11.02
C CYS A 10 6.61 2.68 11.76
N GLU A 11 7.15 2.44 12.97
CA GLU A 11 7.82 3.39 13.89
C GLU A 11 7.92 4.86 13.38
N GLY A 12 6.90 5.68 13.64
CA GLY A 12 6.91 7.11 13.28
C GLY A 12 6.74 7.43 11.79
N HIS A 13 6.81 6.44 10.91
CA HIS A 13 6.46 6.50 9.50
C HIS A 13 5.00 6.11 9.27
N LYS A 14 4.24 7.03 8.68
CA LYS A 14 2.87 6.82 8.22
C LYS A 14 2.78 7.30 6.78
N SER A 15 2.45 6.40 5.87
CA SER A 15 2.31 6.72 4.45
C SER A 15 1.11 6.04 3.83
N LEU A 16 0.57 6.71 2.81
CA LEU A 16 -0.47 6.22 1.94
C LEU A 16 -0.03 6.52 0.50
N THR A 17 0.12 5.48 -0.29
CA THR A 17 0.59 5.54 -1.68
C THR A 17 -0.45 4.90 -2.58
N VAL A 18 -0.76 5.56 -3.71
CA VAL A 18 -1.65 5.01 -4.74
C VAL A 18 -0.78 4.48 -5.87
N CYS A 19 -0.90 3.17 -6.13
CA CYS A 19 -0.19 2.42 -7.14
C CYS A 19 -1.15 2.03 -8.27
N GLY A 20 -0.62 1.84 -9.48
CA GLY A 20 -1.39 1.41 -10.65
C GLY A 20 -1.91 -0.02 -10.52
N ASP A 21 -1.14 -0.89 -9.85
CA ASP A 21 -1.49 -2.28 -9.62
C ASP A 21 -0.85 -2.84 -8.33
N GLU A 22 -1.18 -4.09 -8.02
CA GLU A 22 -0.71 -4.78 -6.82
C GLU A 22 0.79 -5.11 -6.88
N ALA A 23 1.33 -5.41 -8.07
CA ALA A 23 2.74 -5.70 -8.23
C ALA A 23 3.60 -4.46 -7.95
N GLN A 24 3.14 -3.28 -8.39
CA GLN A 24 3.75 -2.01 -8.06
C GLN A 24 3.65 -1.73 -6.55
N ALA A 25 2.47 -1.91 -5.94
CA ALA A 25 2.30 -1.72 -4.50
C ALA A 25 3.22 -2.65 -3.67
N TRP A 26 3.38 -3.89 -4.11
CA TRP A 26 4.31 -4.84 -3.50
C TRP A 26 5.76 -4.39 -3.65
N SER A 27 6.15 -3.96 -4.85
CA SER A 27 7.51 -3.47 -5.12
C SER A 27 7.86 -2.25 -4.26
N GLU A 28 6.93 -1.31 -4.10
CA GLU A 28 7.08 -0.14 -3.22
C GLU A 28 7.21 -0.53 -1.75
N LEU A 29 6.44 -1.53 -1.29
CA LEU A 29 6.57 -2.07 0.06
C LEU A 29 7.95 -2.69 0.31
N ILE A 30 8.46 -3.49 -0.65
CA ILE A 30 9.80 -4.08 -0.56
C ILE A 30 10.88 -3.01 -0.54
N ALA A 31 10.78 -2.01 -1.41
CA ALA A 31 11.72 -0.89 -1.42
C ALA A 31 11.73 -0.13 -0.09
N PHE A 32 10.56 0.08 0.53
CA PHE A 32 10.48 0.65 1.87
C PHE A 32 11.19 -0.23 2.90
N VAL A 33 10.88 -1.52 2.95
CA VAL A 33 11.49 -2.48 3.89
C VAL A 33 13.01 -2.51 3.73
N ASP A 34 13.51 -2.59 2.50
CA ASP A 34 14.94 -2.64 2.21
C ASP A 34 15.64 -1.34 2.64
N SER A 35 15.01 -0.18 2.41
CA SER A 35 15.55 1.12 2.81
C SER A 35 15.70 1.28 4.33
N GLN A 36 14.80 0.64 5.09
CA GLN A 36 14.77 0.71 6.56
C GLN A 36 15.47 -0.46 7.23
N TRP A 37 15.86 -1.49 6.47
CA TRP A 37 16.38 -2.74 7.02
C TRP A 37 17.61 -2.50 7.88
N THR A 38 18.61 -1.79 7.33
CA THR A 38 19.87 -1.50 8.03
C THR A 38 19.65 -0.65 9.27
N ALA A 39 18.71 0.30 9.23
CA ALA A 39 18.39 1.13 10.39
C ALA A 39 17.80 0.30 11.54
N ARG A 40 17.07 -0.76 11.22
CA ARG A 40 16.36 -1.59 12.18
C ARG A 40 17.15 -2.79 12.70
N PHE A 41 17.87 -3.49 11.82
CA PHE A 41 18.58 -4.72 12.11
C PHE A 41 20.11 -4.59 12.02
N GLY A 42 20.62 -3.39 11.74
CA GLY A 42 22.04 -3.16 11.53
C GLY A 42 22.54 -3.83 10.24
N PRO A 43 23.80 -4.27 10.16
CA PRO A 43 24.40 -4.82 8.94
C PRO A 43 23.93 -6.25 8.58
N ALA A 44 22.90 -6.77 9.26
CA ALA A 44 22.35 -8.09 8.96
C ALA A 44 21.72 -8.11 7.57
N LEU A 45 22.03 -9.15 6.77
CA LEU A 45 21.43 -9.29 5.44
C LEU A 45 19.93 -9.64 5.55
N PRO A 46 19.07 -9.02 4.74
CA PRO A 46 17.66 -9.37 4.69
C PRO A 46 17.44 -10.78 4.11
N PRO A 47 16.38 -11.50 4.53
CA PRO A 47 15.96 -12.74 3.87
C PRO A 47 15.80 -12.57 2.37
N HIS A 48 16.23 -13.58 1.60
CA HIS A 48 16.12 -13.56 0.14
C HIS A 48 14.65 -13.58 -0.31
N ASP A 49 13.82 -14.39 0.34
CA ASP A 49 12.38 -14.42 0.10
C ASP A 49 11.72 -13.11 0.57
N GLU A 50 11.10 -12.40 -0.36
CA GLU A 50 10.47 -11.10 -0.13
C GLU A 50 9.35 -11.18 0.91
N ALA A 51 8.50 -12.20 0.83
CA ALA A 51 7.39 -12.38 1.77
C ALA A 51 7.90 -12.65 3.20
N GLN A 52 8.96 -13.45 3.35
CA GLN A 52 9.64 -13.66 4.63
C GLN A 52 10.30 -12.37 5.13
N ARG A 53 10.95 -11.60 4.24
CA ARG A 53 11.58 -10.33 4.59
C ARG A 53 10.57 -9.35 5.17
N VAL A 54 9.45 -9.14 4.49
CA VAL A 54 8.36 -8.27 4.95
C VAL A 54 7.82 -8.76 6.30
N ARG A 55 7.50 -10.05 6.42
CA ARG A 55 7.01 -10.63 7.69
C ARG A 55 7.98 -10.47 8.86
N SER A 56 9.28 -10.48 8.59
CA SER A 56 10.32 -10.35 9.62
C SER A 56 10.58 -8.89 10.00
N PHE A 57 10.25 -7.95 9.11
CA PHE A 57 10.50 -6.52 9.31
C PHE A 57 9.51 -5.87 10.29
N PHE A 58 8.20 -6.08 10.05
CA PHE A 58 7.13 -5.49 10.86
C PHE A 58 6.99 -6.18 12.21
N ARG A 59 6.94 -5.42 13.30
CA ARG A 59 6.59 -5.93 14.64
C ARG A 59 5.08 -6.16 14.76
N ALA A 60 4.66 -6.79 15.86
CA ALA A 60 3.26 -7.12 16.11
C ALA A 60 2.30 -5.91 16.12
N ASP A 61 2.80 -4.73 16.46
CA ASP A 61 2.08 -3.45 16.52
C ASP A 61 2.21 -2.59 15.25
N GLU A 62 2.94 -3.08 14.25
CA GLU A 62 3.16 -2.38 12.99
C GLU A 62 2.45 -3.09 11.85
N HIS A 63 1.98 -2.30 10.90
CA HIS A 63 1.05 -2.80 9.89
C HIS A 63 1.35 -2.21 8.54
N TYR A 64 1.14 -3.04 7.52
CA TYR A 64 0.99 -2.59 6.15
C TYR A 64 -0.33 -3.13 5.59
N LEU A 65 -0.90 -2.43 4.62
CA LEU A 65 -2.10 -2.84 3.92
C LEU A 65 -1.89 -2.61 2.42
N LEU A 66 -2.12 -3.64 1.63
CA LEU A 66 -2.32 -3.53 0.18
C LEU A 66 -3.81 -3.74 -0.09
N ALA A 67 -4.48 -2.72 -0.60
CA ALA A 67 -5.89 -2.77 -0.94
C ALA A 67 -6.09 -2.40 -2.40
N SER A 68 -6.48 -3.37 -3.23
CA SER A 68 -6.84 -3.11 -4.62
C SER A 68 -8.33 -2.82 -4.73
N THR A 69 -8.68 -1.78 -5.49
CA THR A 69 -10.07 -1.45 -5.81
C THR A 69 -10.24 -1.23 -7.30
N ASP A 70 -11.37 -1.69 -7.82
CA ASP A 70 -11.83 -1.33 -9.15
C ASP A 70 -12.44 0.07 -9.12
N LEU A 71 -11.81 1.00 -9.83
CA LEU A 71 -12.24 2.39 -10.01
C LEU A 71 -13.05 2.60 -11.30
N SER A 72 -13.39 1.55 -12.05
CA SER A 72 -14.12 1.68 -13.32
C SER A 72 -15.46 2.40 -13.12
N LYS A 73 -16.21 2.06 -12.07
CA LYS A 73 -17.47 2.74 -11.71
C LYS A 73 -17.27 4.21 -11.30
N MET A 74 -16.12 4.53 -10.72
CA MET A 74 -15.79 5.90 -10.34
C MET A 74 -15.38 6.72 -11.57
N ALA A 75 -14.65 6.11 -12.52
CA ALA A 75 -14.28 6.72 -13.79
C ALA A 75 -15.51 7.00 -14.68
N GLU A 76 -16.50 6.08 -14.71
CA GLU A 76 -17.79 6.29 -15.39
C GLU A 76 -18.49 7.53 -14.84
N ARG A 77 -18.64 7.64 -13.51
CA ARG A 77 -19.27 8.80 -12.86
C ARG A 77 -18.53 10.12 -13.05
N MET A 78 -17.21 10.08 -13.16
CA MET A 78 -16.39 11.26 -13.43
C MET A 78 -16.60 11.77 -14.86
N ASN A 79 -16.72 10.87 -15.84
CA ASN A 79 -17.05 11.23 -17.22
C ASN A 79 -18.49 11.78 -17.36
N GLU A 80 -19.41 11.37 -16.48
CA GLU A 80 -20.79 11.87 -16.42
C GLU A 80 -20.92 13.25 -15.75
N GLY A 81 -19.83 13.83 -15.24
CA GLY A 81 -19.84 15.15 -14.57
C GLY A 81 -20.52 15.14 -13.19
N ALA A 82 -20.64 13.98 -12.55
CA ALA A 82 -21.25 13.86 -11.24
C ALA A 82 -20.44 14.61 -10.16
N PRO A 83 -21.09 15.28 -9.18
CA PRO A 83 -20.39 16.02 -8.14
C PRO A 83 -19.54 15.11 -7.24
N ALA A 84 -18.33 15.56 -6.87
CA ALA A 84 -17.32 14.77 -6.15
C ALA A 84 -17.79 14.14 -4.82
N LYS A 85 -18.84 14.71 -4.21
CA LYS A 85 -19.46 14.21 -2.97
C LYS A 85 -20.07 12.81 -3.15
N ASP A 86 -20.55 12.48 -4.35
CA ASP A 86 -21.21 11.20 -4.65
C ASP A 86 -20.21 10.07 -4.96
N TRP A 87 -18.92 10.41 -5.07
CA TRP A 87 -17.86 9.44 -5.37
C TRP A 87 -17.40 8.70 -4.10
N PHE A 88 -17.32 9.40 -2.98
CA PHE A 88 -16.86 8.85 -1.70
C PHE A 88 -17.86 7.88 -1.04
N GLU A 89 -19.15 7.97 -1.34
CA GLU A 89 -20.13 6.99 -0.84
C GLU A 89 -19.93 5.59 -1.46
N THR A 90 -19.31 5.52 -2.64
CA THR A 90 -19.04 4.26 -3.35
C THR A 90 -17.85 3.51 -2.77
N LEU A 91 -16.94 4.21 -2.08
CA LEU A 91 -15.73 3.64 -1.45
C LEU A 91 -15.98 3.08 -0.05
N ARG A 92 -17.24 3.02 0.43
CA ARG A 92 -17.55 2.29 1.66
C ARG A 92 -17.28 0.80 1.45
N LEU A 93 -16.11 0.39 1.91
CA LEU A 93 -15.65 -0.99 2.07
C LEU A 93 -16.83 -1.87 2.54
N ARG A 94 -17.24 -2.79 1.66
CA ARG A 94 -18.06 -3.95 2.02
C ARG A 94 -17.15 -5.12 2.34
#